data_AF-A0AAW2B1S6-F1
#
_entry.id   AF-A0AAW2B1S6-F1
#
_cell.length_a   1.000
_cell.length_b   1.000
_cell.length_c   1.000
_cell.angle_alpha   90.00
_cell.angle_beta   90.00
_cell.angle_gamma   90.00
#
_symmetry.space_group_name_H-M   'P 1'
#
loop_
_entity.id
_entity.type
_entity.pdbx_description
1 polymer ?
#
loop_
_entity_poly.entity_id
_entity_poly.type
_entity_poly.pdbx_seq_one_letter_code
_entity_poly.pdbx_strand_id
1 'polypeptide(L)'
;MEFVTLLKRCKDATIEPVPNKRRRMLNTSFAMYAVEERIIYEDLSNDTELRRLYFSCIDAVCGEIKECFGERNCVLMDALRSLDPEDSTFLDVSKVKPLLDLTNTPIVESEYTVPHQFLSVQMKD
;
A
#
# COMPACT_ATOMS: atom_id res chain seq x y z
N MET A 1 -12.22 -16.69 5.42
CA MET A 1 -12.30 -17.01 6.86
C MET A 1 -11.94 -15.81 7.72
N GLU A 2 -10.87 -15.07 7.40
CA GLU A 2 -10.39 -13.93 8.21
C GLU A 2 -11.38 -12.77 8.36
N PHE A 3 -11.98 -12.28 7.25
CA PHE A 3 -12.98 -11.19 7.30
C PHE A 3 -14.14 -11.49 8.24
N VAL A 4 -14.69 -12.71 8.21
CA VAL A 4 -15.84 -13.11 9.05
C VAL A 4 -15.45 -13.12 10.53
N THR A 5 -14.26 -13.60 10.86
CA THR A 5 -13.74 -13.62 12.23
C THR A 5 -13.49 -12.20 12.76
N LEU A 6 -12.95 -11.31 11.93
CA LEU A 6 -12.70 -9.92 12.30
C LEU A 6 -14.03 -9.15 12.47
N LEU A 7 -14.96 -9.31 11.54
CA LEU A 7 -16.29 -8.70 11.58
C LEU A 7 -17.04 -9.11 12.86
N LYS A 8 -16.96 -10.39 13.24
CA LYS A 8 -17.56 -10.89 14.47
C LYS A 8 -16.96 -10.20 15.71
N ARG A 9 -15.62 -10.08 15.80
CA ARG A 9 -14.94 -9.36 16.89
C ARG A 9 -15.33 -7.89 16.96
N CYS A 10 -15.50 -7.21 15.82
CA CYS A 10 -15.92 -5.81 15.80
C CYS A 10 -17.37 -5.63 16.27
N LYS A 11 -18.28 -6.55 15.89
CA LYS A 11 -19.68 -6.55 16.36
C LYS A 11 -19.77 -6.83 17.86
N ASP A 12 -18.89 -7.69 18.39
CA ASP A 12 -18.82 -8.02 19.81
C ASP A 12 -18.19 -6.90 20.68
N ALA A 13 -17.39 -6.02 20.07
CA ALA A 13 -16.64 -4.96 20.76
C ALA A 13 -17.46 -3.70 21.10
N THR A 14 -18.78 -3.69 20.90
CA THR A 14 -19.62 -2.51 21.19
C THR A 14 -20.89 -2.88 21.93
N ILE A 15 -20.82 -2.95 23.26
CA ILE A 15 -21.97 -2.78 24.15
C ILE A 15 -21.64 -1.67 25.14
N GLU A 16 -21.36 -0.47 24.63
CA GLU A 16 -21.56 0.74 25.43
C GLU A 16 -23.07 1.02 25.44
N PRO A 17 -23.72 1.19 26.60
CA PRO A 17 -25.14 1.51 26.63
C PRO A 17 -25.37 2.81 25.89
N VAL A 18 -26.19 2.76 24.84
CA VAL A 18 -26.58 3.94 24.06
C VAL A 18 -27.06 5.01 25.04
N PRO A 19 -26.41 6.18 25.14
CA PRO A 19 -26.79 7.19 26.10
C PRO A 19 -28.26 7.56 25.86
N ASN A 20 -29.04 7.63 26.94
CA ASN A 20 -30.47 7.90 26.89
C ASN A 20 -30.70 9.25 26.21
N LYS A 21 -30.96 9.24 24.89
CA LYS A 21 -31.16 10.45 24.10
C LYS A 21 -32.41 11.14 24.64
N ARG A 22 -32.33 12.46 24.91
CA ARG A 22 -33.51 13.25 25.30
C ARG A 22 -34.65 12.98 24.30
N ARG A 23 -35.85 12.69 24.82
CA ARG A 23 -37.06 12.56 23.99
C ARG A 23 -37.18 13.81 23.12
N ARG A 24 -37.10 13.60 21.81
CA ARG A 24 -37.24 14.67 20.82
C ARG A 24 -38.73 15.02 20.75
N MET A 25 -39.12 16.16 21.29
CA MET A 25 -40.47 16.68 21.08
C MET A 25 -40.51 17.39 19.73
N LEU A 26 -41.43 16.98 18.87
CA LEU A 26 -41.71 17.69 17.62
C LEU A 26 -42.32 19.06 17.95
N ASN A 27 -41.79 20.10 17.33
CA ASN A 27 -42.41 21.42 17.41
C ASN A 27 -43.72 21.39 16.62
N THR A 28 -44.83 21.66 17.29
CA THR A 28 -46.19 21.65 16.73
C THR A 28 -46.33 22.59 15.53
N SER A 29 -45.55 23.67 15.45
CA SER A 29 -45.58 24.59 14.31
C SER A 29 -45.01 24.00 13.01
N PHE A 30 -44.32 22.85 13.07
CA PHE A 30 -43.74 22.17 11.91
C PHE A 30 -44.26 20.74 11.71
N ALA A 31 -45.34 20.36 12.40
CA ALA A 31 -45.90 19.01 12.33
C ALA A 31 -46.27 18.59 10.89
N MET A 32 -46.75 19.53 10.06
CA MET A 32 -47.11 19.26 8.66
C MET A 32 -45.90 19.10 7.71
N TYR A 33 -44.69 19.43 8.17
CA TYR A 33 -43.45 19.22 7.44
C TYR A 33 -42.65 18.02 7.99
N ALA A 34 -43.19 17.33 9.00
CA ALA A 34 -42.59 16.11 9.51
C ALA A 34 -42.85 14.98 8.51
N VAL A 35 -41.77 14.42 7.96
CA VAL A 35 -41.83 13.23 7.12
C VAL A 35 -42.28 12.06 8.00
N GLU A 36 -43.49 11.55 7.76
CA GLU A 36 -44.14 10.50 8.57
C GLU A 36 -43.40 9.16 8.51
N GLU A 37 -42.73 8.88 7.39
CA GLU A 37 -42.04 7.62 7.18
C GLU A 37 -40.79 7.85 6.33
N ARG A 38 -39.62 7.57 6.90
CA ARG A 38 -38.47 7.24 6.07
C ARG A 38 -38.67 5.79 5.65
N ILE A 39 -38.77 5.54 4.35
CA ILE A 39 -38.47 4.22 3.80
C ILE A 39 -36.98 3.99 4.10
N ILE A 40 -36.71 3.42 5.26
CA ILE A 40 -35.44 2.78 5.52
C ILE A 40 -35.51 1.55 4.62
N TYR A 41 -34.83 1.60 3.48
CA TYR A 41 -34.45 0.34 2.85
C TYR A 41 -33.72 -0.43 3.95
N GLU A 42 -34.35 -1.49 4.44
CA GLU A 42 -33.71 -2.43 5.33
C GLU A 42 -32.40 -2.79 4.65
N ASP A 43 -31.30 -2.44 5.31
CA ASP A 43 -29.96 -2.28 4.75
C ASP A 43 -29.54 -3.63 4.16
N LEU A 44 -29.90 -3.85 2.89
CA LEU A 44 -29.67 -5.10 2.17
C LEU A 44 -28.17 -5.24 1.98
N SER A 45 -27.58 -5.81 3.02
CA SER A 45 -26.21 -6.26 3.20
C SER A 45 -25.16 -5.16 3.43
N ASN A 46 -25.25 -4.48 4.58
CA ASN A 46 -24.10 -3.80 5.19
C ASN A 46 -22.84 -4.69 5.17
N ASP A 47 -23.00 -6.00 5.39
CA ASP A 47 -21.90 -6.96 5.33
C ASP A 47 -21.31 -7.10 3.90
N THR A 48 -22.08 -6.98 2.83
CA THR A 48 -21.57 -6.98 1.44
C THR A 48 -20.79 -5.71 1.13
N GLU A 49 -21.30 -4.54 1.53
CA GLU A 49 -20.58 -3.27 1.33
C GLU A 49 -19.32 -3.17 2.19
N LEU A 50 -19.37 -3.63 3.44
CA LEU A 50 -18.19 -3.75 4.31
C LEU A 50 -17.16 -4.71 3.72
N ARG A 51 -17.62 -5.83 3.14
CA ARG A 51 -16.74 -6.77 2.45
C ARG A 51 -16.11 -6.13 1.20
N ARG A 52 -16.88 -5.37 0.42
CA ARG A 52 -16.40 -4.63 -0.75
C ARG A 52 -15.32 -3.62 -0.34
N LEU A 53 -15.57 -2.84 0.71
CA LEU A 53 -14.60 -1.88 1.26
C LEU A 53 -13.34 -2.57 1.76
N TYR A 54 -13.48 -3.67 2.51
CA TYR A 54 -12.34 -4.44 3.03
C TYR A 54 -11.41 -4.93 1.90
N PHE A 55 -11.96 -5.56 0.87
CA PHE A 55 -11.15 -6.02 -0.26
C PHE A 55 -10.62 -4.86 -1.10
N SER A 56 -11.40 -3.79 -1.29
CA SER A 56 -10.92 -2.58 -1.97
C SER A 56 -9.70 -1.97 -1.30
N CYS A 57 -9.64 -1.97 0.03
CA CYS A 57 -8.47 -1.50 0.78
C CYS A 57 -7.26 -2.40 0.56
N ILE A 58 -7.45 -3.73 0.57
CA ILE A 58 -6.37 -4.68 0.29
C ILE A 58 -5.85 -4.50 -1.12
N ASP A 59 -6.74 -4.42 -2.11
CA ASP A 59 -6.38 -4.25 -3.52
C ASP A 59 -5.61 -2.95 -3.74
N ALA A 60 -6.02 -1.85 -3.08
CA ALA A 60 -5.30 -0.58 -3.13
C ALA A 60 -3.89 -0.70 -2.56
N VAL A 61 -3.73 -1.30 -1.38
CA VAL A 61 -2.41 -1.53 -0.77
C VAL A 61 -1.54 -2.44 -1.63
N CYS A 62 -2.10 -3.51 -2.18
CA CYS A 62 -1.39 -4.39 -3.10
C CYS A 62 -0.97 -3.65 -4.39
N GLY A 63 -1.81 -2.74 -4.89
CA GLY A 63 -1.51 -1.86 -6.00
C GLY A 63 -0.32 -0.96 -5.70
N GLU A 64 -0.35 -0.25 -4.57
CA GLU A 64 0.75 0.62 -4.11
C GLU A 64 2.05 -0.16 -3.90
N ILE A 65 2.00 -1.35 -3.30
CA ILE A 65 3.19 -2.21 -3.15
C ILE A 65 3.73 -2.60 -4.53
N LYS A 66 2.86 -2.94 -5.48
CA LYS A 66 3.27 -3.30 -6.84
C LYS A 66 3.84 -2.10 -7.61
N GLU A 67 3.34 -0.89 -7.39
CA GLU A 67 3.89 0.32 -8.00
C GLU A 67 5.23 0.72 -7.35
N CYS A 68 5.32 0.68 -6.02
CA CYS A 68 6.53 1.01 -5.28
C CYS A 68 7.65 -0.03 -5.42
N PHE A 69 7.31 -1.32 -5.48
CA PHE A 69 8.27 -2.44 -5.49
C PHE A 69 8.09 -3.37 -6.68
N GLY A 70 7.43 -2.91 -7.75
CA GLY A 70 7.33 -3.65 -8.99
C GLY A 70 8.67 -3.79 -9.69
N GLU A 71 8.74 -4.69 -10.67
CA GLU A 71 9.96 -5.04 -11.41
C GLU A 71 10.77 -3.82 -11.87
N ARG A 72 10.12 -2.72 -12.26
CA ARG A 72 10.79 -1.47 -12.68
C ARG A 72 11.56 -0.79 -11.54
N ASN A 73 11.05 -0.81 -10.31
CA ASN A 73 11.73 -0.25 -9.15
C ASN A 73 12.73 -1.25 -8.55
N CYS A 74 12.53 -2.56 -8.76
CA CYS A 74 13.52 -3.58 -8.39
C CYS A 74 14.84 -3.38 -9.15
N VAL A 75 14.80 -2.95 -10.41
CA VAL A 75 16.01 -2.66 -11.20
C VAL A 75 16.89 -1.60 -10.53
N LEU A 76 16.30 -0.57 -9.92
CA LEU A 76 17.07 0.45 -9.19
C LEU A 76 17.63 -0.08 -7.87
N MET A 77 16.92 -0.97 -7.18
CA MET A 77 17.44 -1.63 -5.98
C MET A 77 18.61 -2.55 -6.31
N ASP A 78 18.54 -3.30 -7.41
CA ASP A 78 19.66 -4.10 -7.92
C ASP A 78 20.83 -3.22 -8.36
N ALA A 79 20.55 -2.06 -8.98
CA ALA A 79 21.58 -1.09 -9.33
C ALA A 79 22.27 -0.50 -8.10
N LEU A 80 21.52 -0.17 -7.04
CA LEU A 80 22.08 0.27 -5.76
C LEU A 80 22.96 -0.81 -5.13
N ARG A 81 22.55 -2.08 -5.23
CA ARG A 81 23.31 -3.21 -4.73
C ARG A 81 24.64 -3.40 -5.46
N SER A 82 24.70 -3.08 -6.76
CA SER A 82 25.96 -3.05 -7.51
C SER A 82 26.93 -1.92 -7.12
N LEU A 83 26.57 -1.07 -6.15
CA LEU A 83 27.47 -0.10 -5.52
C LEU A 83 28.00 -0.55 -4.14
N ASP A 84 27.60 -1.74 -3.68
CA ASP A 84 28.12 -2.35 -2.45
C ASP A 84 29.39 -3.17 -2.76
N PRO A 85 30.56 -2.83 -2.18
CA PRO A 85 31.81 -3.57 -2.39
C PRO A 85 31.75 -5.06 -2.03
N GLU A 86 30.84 -5.44 -1.13
CA GLU A 86 30.66 -6.83 -0.68
C GLU A 86 29.78 -7.65 -1.64
N ASP A 87 29.11 -6.99 -2.59
CA ASP A 87 28.28 -7.69 -3.56
C ASP A 87 29.10 -8.21 -4.75
N SER A 88 28.76 -9.41 -5.22
CA SER A 88 29.39 -10.04 -6.40
C SER A 88 29.26 -9.23 -7.70
N THR A 89 28.33 -8.28 -7.75
CA THR A 89 28.06 -7.41 -8.91
C THR A 89 28.64 -6.00 -8.74
N PHE A 90 29.51 -5.78 -7.75
CA PHE A 90 30.09 -4.47 -7.47
C PHE A 90 30.73 -3.85 -8.71
N LEU A 91 30.29 -2.65 -9.11
CA LEU A 91 30.74 -1.91 -10.30
C LEU A 91 30.45 -2.58 -11.65
N ASP A 92 29.53 -3.55 -11.72
CA ASP A 92 29.03 -4.06 -13.01
C ASP A 92 28.27 -2.94 -13.76
N VAL A 93 28.85 -2.48 -14.87
CA VAL A 93 28.31 -1.43 -15.73
C VAL A 93 26.86 -1.70 -16.12
N SER A 94 26.52 -2.95 -16.43
CA SER A 94 25.18 -3.33 -16.88
C SER A 94 24.13 -3.18 -15.78
N LYS A 95 24.56 -3.28 -14.52
CA LYS A 95 23.74 -3.16 -13.32
C LYS A 95 23.67 -1.72 -12.79
N VAL A 96 24.76 -0.96 -12.90
CA VAL A 96 24.82 0.44 -12.44
C VAL A 96 24.11 1.40 -13.41
N LYS A 97 24.10 1.08 -14.71
CA LYS A 97 23.55 1.94 -15.77
C LYS A 97 22.14 2.51 -15.50
N PRO A 98 21.15 1.72 -15.04
CA PRO A 98 19.81 2.24 -14.71
C PRO A 98 19.83 3.39 -13.69
N LEU A 99 20.77 3.39 -12.74
CA LEU A 99 20.90 4.45 -11.74
C LEU A 99 21.50 5.74 -12.34
N LEU A 100 22.45 5.59 -13.26
CA LEU A 100 23.08 6.72 -13.95
C LEU A 100 22.14 7.35 -14.98
N ASP A 101 21.32 6.54 -15.65
CA ASP A 101 20.25 7.01 -16.54
C ASP A 101 19.22 7.85 -15.75
N LEU A 102 18.92 7.48 -14.49
CA LEU A 102 18.01 8.24 -13.63
C LEU A 102 18.53 9.64 -13.28
N THR A 103 19.84 9.77 -13.02
CA THR A 103 20.47 11.05 -12.67
C THR A 103 20.96 11.83 -13.89
N ASN A 104 20.79 11.30 -15.10
CA ASN A 104 21.42 11.79 -16.34
C ASN A 104 22.94 11.95 -16.21
N THR A 105 23.58 11.06 -15.44
CA THR A 105 25.02 11.06 -15.29
C THR A 105 25.64 10.36 -16.49
N PRO A 106 26.64 10.96 -17.17
CA PRO A 106 27.31 10.31 -18.28
C PRO A 106 28.05 9.04 -17.81
N ILE A 107 27.92 7.96 -18.58
CA ILE A 107 28.65 6.71 -18.35
C ILE A 107 29.98 6.75 -19.09
N VAL A 108 31.06 6.57 -18.35
CA VAL A 108 32.39 6.24 -18.88
C VAL A 108 32.68 4.79 -18.53
N GLU A 109 32.44 3.86 -19.46
CA GLU A 109 32.48 2.42 -19.18
C GLU A 109 33.81 1.95 -18.58
N SER A 110 34.93 2.59 -18.95
CA SER A 110 36.26 2.24 -18.41
C SER A 110 36.41 2.53 -16.92
N GLU A 111 35.70 3.52 -16.37
CA GLU A 111 35.75 3.88 -14.95
C GLU A 111 35.11 2.82 -14.05
N TYR A 112 34.26 1.98 -14.62
CA TYR A 112 33.59 0.87 -13.92
C TYR A 112 34.21 -0.48 -14.27
N THR A 113 34.53 -0.70 -15.55
CA THR A 113 35.04 -2.00 -16.04
C THR A 113 36.43 -2.31 -15.50
N VAL A 114 37.35 -1.33 -15.46
CA VAL A 114 38.72 -1.55 -15.01
C VAL A 114 38.76 -1.88 -13.51
N PRO A 115 38.10 -1.12 -12.62
CA PRO A 115 38.05 -1.47 -11.19
C PRO A 115 37.30 -2.77 -10.91
N HIS A 116 36.16 -3.03 -11.58
CA HIS A 116 35.43 -4.29 -11.42
C HIS A 116 36.30 -5.51 -11.74
N GLN A 117 37.02 -5.48 -12.86
CA GLN A 117 37.95 -6.55 -13.23
C GLN A 117 39.09 -6.68 -12.21
N PHE A 118 39.71 -5.58 -11.82
CA PHE A 118 40.80 -5.58 -10.84
C PHE A 118 40.38 -6.18 -9.49
N LEU A 119 39.26 -5.73 -8.94
CA LEU A 119 38.74 -6.19 -7.65
C LEU A 119 38.25 -7.63 -7.71
N SER A 120 37.58 -8.03 -8.79
CA SER A 120 37.14 -9.42 -8.98
C SER A 120 38.30 -10.43 -9.06
N VAL A 121 39.50 -9.98 -9.44
CA VAL A 121 40.72 -10.79 -9.44
C VAL A 121 41.32 -10.82 -8.03
N GLN A 122 41.38 -9.69 -7.34
CA GLN A 122 41.95 -9.64 -5.97
C GLN A 122 41.09 -10.32 -4.91
N MET A 123 39.77 -10.34 -5.05
CA MET A 123 38.85 -10.99 -4.09
C MET A 123 38.76 -12.53 -4.28
N LYS A 124 39.48 -13.09 -5.27
CA LYS A 124 39.54 -14.55 -5.50
C LYS A 124 40.76 -15.22 -4.85
N ASP A 125 41.71 -14.44 -4.34
CA ASP A 125 42.85 -14.90 -3.53
C ASP A 125 42.53 -14.81 -2.04
#